data_AF-A0A939NSI5-F1
#
_entry.id   AF-A0A939NSI5-F1
#
_cell.length_a   1.000
_cell.length_b   1.000
_cell.length_c   1.000
_cell.angle_alpha   90.00
_cell.angle_beta   90.00
_cell.angle_gamma   90.00
#
_symmetry.space_group_name_H-M   'P 1'
#
loop_
_entity.id
_entity.type
_entity.pdbx_description
1 polymer ?
#
loop_
_entity_poly.entity_id
_entity_poly.type
_entity_poly.pdbx_seq_one_letter_code
_entity_poly.pdbx_strand_id
1 'polypeptide(L)' 'MTKEDVDFEVQAALAWHDDNVNATIATLLEDIRHLRQQLVLTERAMSRGMTRGWKPMLERR' A
#
# COMPACT_ATOMS: atom_id res chain seq x y z
N MET A 1 12.66 11.87 2.06
CA MET A 1 11.67 12.45 1.15
C MET A 1 11.66 13.95 1.32
N THR A 2 12.23 14.63 0.35
CA THR A 2 12.00 16.06 0.14
C THR A 2 10.58 16.25 -0.42
N LYS A 3 10.09 17.48 -0.42
CA LYS A 3 8.80 17.82 -1.04
C LYS A 3 8.79 17.48 -2.55
N GLU A 4 9.95 17.58 -3.19
CA GLU A 4 10.13 17.28 -4.61
C GLU A 4 9.99 15.78 -4.90
N ASP A 5 10.48 14.91 -4.01
CA ASP A 5 10.28 13.46 -4.12
C ASP A 5 8.78 13.09 -4.07
N VAL A 6 8.03 13.71 -3.14
CA VAL A 6 6.58 13.49 -2.99
C VAL A 6 5.83 13.96 -4.23
N ASP A 7 6.18 15.12 -4.76
CA ASP A 7 5.53 15.69 -5.94
C ASP A 7 5.72 14.77 -7.16
N PHE A 8 6.94 14.28 -7.35
CA PHE A 8 7.25 13.30 -8.41
C PHE A 8 6.42 12.01 -8.28
N GLU A 9 6.29 11.46 -7.06
CA GLU A 9 5.47 10.27 -6.82
C GLU A 9 3.97 10.52 -7.09
N VAL A 10 3.46 11.71 -6.72
CA VAL A 10 2.08 12.10 -7.01
C VAL A 10 1.85 12.23 -8.51
N GLN A 11 2.76 12.87 -9.24
CA GLN A 11 2.65 12.99 -10.70
C GLN A 11 2.70 11.64 -11.39
N ALA A 12 3.57 10.72 -10.93
CA ALA A 12 3.63 9.36 -11.46
C ALA A 12 2.32 8.59 -11.22
N ALA A 13 1.72 8.73 -10.03
CA ALA A 13 0.45 8.09 -9.70
C ALA A 13 -0.74 8.67 -10.48
N LEU A 14 -0.72 9.98 -10.77
CA LEU A 14 -1.72 10.64 -11.61
C LEU A 14 -1.60 10.23 -13.08
N ALA A 15 -0.38 10.16 -13.61
CA ALA A 15 -0.13 9.73 -14.99
C ALA A 15 -0.64 8.32 -15.28
N TRP A 16 -0.64 7.44 -14.27
CA TRP A 16 -1.17 6.08 -14.38
C TRP A 16 -2.70 6.02 -14.51
N HIS A 17 -3.40 7.09 -14.13
CA HIS A 17 -4.86 7.20 -14.12
C HIS A 17 -5.36 8.29 -15.09
N ASP A 18 -4.63 8.58 -16.17
CA ASP A 18 -4.99 9.62 -17.15
C ASP A 18 -5.24 10.99 -16.49
N ASP A 19 -4.43 11.35 -15.49
CA ASP A 19 -4.57 12.57 -14.68
C ASP A 19 -5.88 12.66 -13.87
N ASN A 20 -6.63 11.55 -13.76
CA ASN A 20 -7.87 11.50 -13.00
C ASN A 20 -7.58 11.34 -11.50
N VAL A 21 -7.50 12.49 -10.82
CA VAL A 21 -7.27 12.59 -9.37
C VAL A 21 -8.23 11.71 -8.56
N ASN A 22 -9.52 11.65 -8.93
CA ASN A 22 -10.50 10.85 -8.20
C ASN A 22 -10.23 9.35 -8.35
N ALA A 23 -9.84 8.89 -9.54
CA ALA A 23 -9.47 7.49 -9.78
C ALA A 23 -8.21 7.12 -9.00
N THR A 24 -7.18 7.97 -9.00
CA THR A 24 -5.95 7.76 -8.21
C THR A 24 -6.25 7.66 -6.72
N ILE A 25 -7.02 8.61 -6.16
CA ILE A 25 -7.38 8.60 -4.74
C ILE A 25 -8.21 7.36 -4.39
N ALA A 26 -9.15 6.95 -5.25
CA ALA A 26 -9.96 5.75 -5.04
C ALA A 26 -9.08 4.49 -4.95
N THR A 27 -8.12 4.33 -5.88
CA THR A 27 -7.16 3.22 -5.88
C THR A 27 -6.31 3.22 -4.62
N LEU A 28 -5.76 4.37 -4.20
CA LEU A 28 -4.96 4.47 -2.98
C LEU A 28 -5.75 4.11 -1.72
N LEU A 29 -7.02 4.52 -1.65
CA LEU A 29 -7.90 4.16 -0.53
C LEU A 29 -8.21 2.67 -0.52
N GLU A 30 -8.40 2.06 -1.67
CA GLU A 30 -8.56 0.60 -1.80
C GLU A 30 -7.31 -0.14 -1.34
N ASP A 31 -6.13 0.32 -1.75
CA ASP A 31 -4.84 -0.24 -1.34
C ASP A 31 -4.64 -0.15 0.18
N ILE A 32 -4.95 0.99 0.80
CA ILE A 32 -4.87 1.13 2.26
C ILE A 32 -5.82 0.16 2.95
N ARG A 33 -7.05 -0.02 2.44
CA ARG A 33 -8.00 -0.98 2.99
C ARG A 33 -7.47 -2.40 2.86
N HIS A 34 -6.91 -2.75 1.70
CA HIS A 34 -6.33 -4.07 1.45
C HIS A 34 -5.16 -4.35 2.40
N LEU A 35 -4.23 -3.40 2.56
CA LEU A 35 -3.10 -3.54 3.48
C LEU A 35 -3.55 -3.68 4.94
N ARG A 36 -4.57 -2.93 5.35
CA ARG A 36 -5.16 -3.09 6.69
C ARG A 36 -5.81 -4.45 6.88
N GLN A 37 -6.50 -4.97 5.87
CA GLN A 37 -7.06 -6.32 5.91
C GLN A 37 -5.96 -7.37 6.02
N GLN A 38 -4.90 -7.27 5.21
CA GLN A 38 -3.74 -8.15 5.30
C GLN A 38 -3.10 -8.10 6.68
N LEU A 39 -2.95 -6.91 7.28
CA LEU A 39 -2.40 -6.74 8.61
C LEU A 39 -3.26 -7.42 9.68
N VAL A 40 -4.59 -7.20 9.66
CA VAL A 40 -5.52 -7.85 10.60
C VAL A 40 -5.52 -9.38 10.44
N LEU A 41 -5.51 -9.87 9.21
CA LEU A 41 -5.43 -11.31 8.94
C LEU A 41 -4.12 -11.90 9.47
N THR A 42 -3.02 -11.20 9.25
CA THR A 42 -1.69 -11.59 9.72
C THR A 42 -1.63 -11.58 11.24
N GLU A 43 -2.08 -10.51 11.91
CA GLU A 43 -2.14 -10.42 13.37
C GLU A 43 -2.95 -11.56 13.99
N ARG A 44 -4.06 -11.95 13.36
CA ARG A 44 -4.89 -13.07 13.82
C ARG A 44 -4.28 -14.45 13.53
N ALA A 45 -3.55 -14.59 12.43
CA ALA A 45 -2.92 -15.84 12.02
C ALA A 45 -1.57 -16.10 12.73
N MET A 46 -0.91 -15.05 13.24
CA MET A 46 0.38 -15.17 13.91
C MET A 46 0.22 -15.63 15.36
N SER A 47 0.75 -16.82 15.68
CA SER A 47 1.07 -17.18 17.06
C SER A 47 2.28 -16.36 17.55
N ARG A 48 2.44 -16.19 18.87
CA ARG A 48 3.57 -15.45 19.49
C ARG A 48 4.97 -15.92 19.02
N GLY A 49 5.10 -17.13 18.47
CA GLY A 49 6.36 -17.66 17.93
C GLY A 49 6.60 -17.41 16.44
N MET A 50 5.55 -17.13 15.65
CA MET A 50 5.61 -16.98 14.19
C MET A 50 6.22 -15.65 13.74
N THR A 51 6.16 -14.62 14.59
CA THR A 51 6.76 -13.30 14.35
C THR A 51 8.28 -13.28 14.38
N ARG A 52 8.95 -14.36 14.83
CA ARG A 52 10.41 -14.42 14.91
C ARG A 52 11.00 -14.86 13.56
N GLY A 53 11.25 -13.90 12.69
CA GLY A 53 11.93 -14.11 11.40
C GLY A 53 11.03 -13.99 10.16
N TRP A 54 9.73 -13.73 10.34
CA TRP A 54 8.82 -13.52 9.22
C TRP A 54 8.94 -12.09 8.67
N LYS A 55 9.14 -11.96 7.35
CA LYS A 55 9.17 -10.68 6.63
C LYS A 55 8.02 -10.69 5.61
N PRO A 56 7.02 -9.82 5.73
CA PRO A 56 5.92 -9.77 4.77
C PRO A 56 6.48 -9.43 3.38
N MET A 57 6.23 -10.30 2.41
CA MET A 57 6.54 -10.03 1.00
C MET A 57 5.29 -9.44 0.36
N LEU A 58 5.42 -8.21 -0.11
CA LEU A 58 4.36 -7.51 -0.80
C LEU A 58 4.28 -8.07 -2.23
N GLU A 59 3.63 -9.23 -2.40
CA GLU A 59 3.39 -9.79 -3.73
C GLU A 59 2.13 -9.15 -4.32
N ARG A 60 2.25 -8.49 -5.48
CA ARG A 60 1.11 -8.11 -6.32
C ARG A 60 1.46 -8.43 -7.79
N ARG A 61 0.59 -9.21 -8.44
CA ARG A 61 0.57 -9.43 -9.90
C ARG A 61 -0.23 -8.33 -10.58
#